data_AF-A0A2T6ID03-F1
#
_entry.id   AF-A0A2T6ID03-F1
#
_cell.length_a   1.000
_cell.length_b   1.000
_cell.length_c   1.000
_cell.angle_alpha   90.00
_cell.angle_beta   90.00
_cell.angle_gamma   90.00
#
_symmetry.space_group_name_H-M   'P 1'
#
loop_
_entity.id
_entity.type
_entity.pdbx_description
1 polymer ?
#
loop_
_entity_poly.entity_id
_entity_poly.type
_entity_poly.pdbx_seq_one_letter_code
_entity_poly.pdbx_strand_id
1 'polypeptide(L)' 'VFVDKSLKGWKEVEYEVVRDCKNNCITVCNMENLDPLGA' A
#
# COMPACT_ATOMS: atom_id res chain seq x y z
N VAL A 1 18.20 -8.97 -7.19
CA VAL A 1 16.84 -9.33 -7.63
C VAL A 1 16.11 -9.87 -6.43
N PHE A 2 14.92 -9.33 -6.12
CA PHE A 2 14.04 -9.89 -5.09
C PHE A 2 13.11 -10.90 -5.77
N VAL A 3 12.99 -12.10 -5.20
CA VAL A 3 12.13 -13.18 -5.73
C VAL A 3 11.17 -13.57 -4.64
N ASP A 4 9.88 -13.41 -4.92
CA ASP A 4 8.81 -13.70 -3.98
C ASP A 4 7.72 -14.57 -4.62
N LYS A 5 6.86 -15.17 -3.79
CA LYS A 5 5.72 -15.94 -4.29
C LYS A 5 4.71 -15.02 -4.98
N SER A 6 4.01 -15.54 -5.98
CA SER A 6 2.97 -14.78 -6.65
C SER A 6 1.80 -14.52 -5.70
N LEU A 7 1.41 -13.24 -5.60
CA LEU A 7 0.21 -12.76 -4.92
C LEU A 7 -0.83 -12.28 -5.95
N LYS A 8 -0.80 -12.80 -7.19
CA LYS A 8 -1.72 -12.38 -8.25
C LYS A 8 -3.17 -12.58 -7.81
N GLY A 9 -4.02 -11.58 -8.08
CA GLY A 9 -5.44 -11.63 -7.74
C GLY A 9 -5.78 -11.15 -6.32
N TRP A 10 -4.77 -10.77 -5.52
CA TRP A 10 -5.00 -10.22 -4.18
C TRP A 10 -5.48 -8.77 -4.26
N LYS A 11 -6.26 -8.35 -3.25
CA LYS A 11 -6.67 -6.95 -3.10
C LYS A 11 -5.44 -6.11 -2.75
N GLU A 12 -5.23 -5.05 -3.52
CA GLU A 12 -4.13 -4.10 -3.32
C GLU A 12 -4.67 -2.80 -2.72
N VAL A 13 -4.00 -2.34 -1.66
CA VAL A 13 -4.40 -1.16 -0.90
C VAL A 13 -3.16 -0.30 -0.64
N GLU A 14 -3.26 0.97 -1.00
CA GLU A 14 -2.20 1.96 -0.83
C GLU A 14 -2.61 2.99 0.22
N TYR A 15 -1.61 3.52 0.95
CA TYR A 15 -1.83 4.50 2.00
C TYR A 15 -0.82 5.63 1.90
N GLU A 16 -1.30 6.86 1.92
CA GLU A 16 -0.45 8.05 2.00
C GLU A 16 -0.23 8.40 3.47
N VAL A 17 1.01 8.27 3.93
CA VAL A 17 1.37 8.47 5.34
C VAL A 17 2.22 9.72 5.50
N VAL A 18 1.86 10.57 6.45
CA VAL A 18 2.62 11.76 6.85
C VAL A 18 3.11 11.58 8.28
N ARG A 19 4.41 11.79 8.49
CA ARG A 19 5.06 11.73 9.81
C ARG A 19 5.82 13.02 10.09
N ASP A 20 5.62 13.59 11.28
CA ASP A 20 6.29 14.83 11.70
C ASP A 20 7.54 14.58 12.57
N CYS A 21 8.25 15.66 12.90
CA CYS A 21 9.45 15.64 13.74
C CYS A 21 9.17 15.35 15.22
N LYS A 22 7.90 15.43 15.66
CA LYS A 22 7.46 15.08 17.01
C LYS A 22 6.97 13.63 17.11
N ASN A 23 7.20 12.84 16.06
CA ASN A 23 6.80 11.45 15.96
C ASN A 23 5.28 11.23 15.88
N ASN A 24 4.50 12.24 15.50
CA ASN A 24 3.12 12.02 15.10
C ASN A 24 3.10 11.39 13.72
N CYS A 25 2.23 10.40 13.52
CA CYS A 25 2.09 9.68 12.26
C CYS A 25 0.60 9.55 11.93
N ILE A 26 0.20 10.00 10.74
CA ILE A 26 -1.18 9.94 10.27
C ILE A 26 -1.24 9.36 8.86
N THR A 27 -2.35 8.71 8.55
CA THR A 27 -2.68 8.27 7.19
C THR A 27 -3.67 9.25 6.59
N VAL A 28 -3.24 9.98 5.57
CA VAL A 28 -4.01 11.07 4.94
C VAL A 28 -5.01 10.53 3.92
N CYS A 29 -4.61 9.51 3.16
CA CYS A 29 -5.43 8.89 2.14
C CYS A 29 -5.29 7.37 2.20
N ASN A 30 -6.36 6.65 1.84
CA ASN A 30 -6.32 5.25 1.50
C ASN A 30 -6.91 5.07 0.09
N MET A 31 -6.27 4.24 -0.71
CA MET A 31 -6.69 3.90 -2.05
C MET A 31 -6.77 2.39 -2.17
N GLU A 32 -7.83 1.92 -2.82
CA GLU A 32 -8.01 0.52 -3.16
C GLU A 32 -8.00 0.41 -4.68
N ASN A 33 -7.12 -0.43 -5.21
CA ASN A 33 -7.10 -0.66 -6.65
C ASN A 33 -8.38 -1.41 -7.05
N LEU A 34 -9.00 -0.95 -8.13
CA LEU A 34 -10.13 -1.65 -8.74
C LEU A 34 -9.68 -2.98 -9.31
N ASP A 35 -8.52 -2.97 -9.97
CA ASP A 35 -7.89 -4.17 -10.51
C ASP A 35 -7.05 -4.84 -9.41
N PRO A 36 -7.09 -6.17 -9.30
CA PRO A 36 -6.32 -6.87 -8.28
C PRO A 36 -4.84 -6.90 -8.62
N LEU A 37 -4.01 -7.16 -7.61
CA LEU A 37 -2.56 -7.19 -7.73
C LEU A 37 -2.11 -8.10 -8.88
N GLY A 38 -1.34 -7.54 -9.81
CA GLY A 38 -0.80 -8.26 -10.97
C GLY A 38 -1.84 -8.68 -12.02
N ALA A 39 -3.03 -8.06 -12.05
CA ALA A 39 -4.01 -8.18 -13.13
C ALA A 39 -3.44 -7.75 -14.48
#